data_AF-A2RQI9-F1
#
_entry.id   AF-A2RQI9-F1
#
_cell.length_a   1.000
_cell.length_b   1.000
_cell.length_c   1.000
_cell.angle_alpha   90.00
_cell.angle_beta   90.00
_cell.angle_gamma   90.00
#
_symmetry.space_group_name_H-M   'P 1'
#
loop_
_entity.id
_entity.type
_entity.pdbx_description
1 polymer ?
#
loop_
_entity_poly.entity_id
_entity_poly.type
_entity_poly.pdbx_seq_one_letter_code
_entity_poly.pdbx_strand_id
1 'polypeptide(L)'
;GTSQTIDTACSASLTALHLAAEALQNGDCSLAVAAGSSLILSPDPYIGESQMQMLSPTGRSRMRDEGADGYARGEGVAALVLKRLSDAVADGDPIECIIRSTGINCDGRTKALTMPNGEAQLELIRSTYARAGLDPLRPEDRCQYFEAHGTGTPVG
;
A
#
# COMPACT_ATOMS: atom_id res chain seq x y z
N GLY A 1 23.58 4.80 -1.70
CA GLY A 1 22.29 4.18 -2.03
C GLY A 1 21.45 5.17 -2.81
N THR A 2 20.44 4.66 -3.51
CA THR A 2 19.46 5.47 -4.27
C THR A 2 18.65 6.37 -3.33
N SER A 3 18.33 7.58 -3.78
CA SER A 3 17.46 8.52 -3.08
C SER A 3 16.44 9.07 -4.07
N GLN A 4 15.16 8.76 -3.84
CA GLN A 4 14.09 9.08 -4.79
C GLN A 4 12.76 9.25 -4.07
N THR A 5 11.89 10.07 -4.65
CA THR A 5 10.51 10.26 -4.20
C THR A 5 9.58 9.53 -5.16
N ILE A 6 8.59 8.83 -4.61
CA ILE A 6 7.61 8.06 -5.37
C ILE A 6 6.26 8.74 -5.26
N ASP A 7 5.61 8.96 -6.41
CA ASP A 7 4.24 9.43 -6.48
C ASP A 7 3.41 8.43 -7.29
N THR A 8 2.62 7.63 -6.57
CA THR A 8 1.58 6.76 -7.15
C THR A 8 0.24 7.06 -6.47
N ALA A 9 0.01 8.33 -6.10
CA ALA A 9 -1.13 8.75 -5.29
C ALA A 9 -1.27 7.92 -4.00
N CYS A 10 -2.43 7.31 -3.75
CA CYS A 10 -2.76 6.62 -2.50
C CYS A 10 -1.83 5.44 -2.18
N SER A 11 -1.17 4.83 -3.18
CA SER A 11 -0.26 3.69 -2.97
C SER A 11 1.20 4.09 -2.77
N ALA A 12 1.54 5.39 -2.78
CA ALA A 12 2.93 5.87 -2.82
C ALA A 12 3.85 5.26 -1.77
N SER A 13 3.40 5.14 -0.51
CA SER A 13 4.20 4.57 0.58
C SER A 13 4.48 3.07 0.40
N LEU A 14 3.49 2.29 -0.06
CA LEU A 14 3.67 0.85 -0.34
C LEU A 14 4.50 0.61 -1.60
N THR A 15 4.39 1.48 -2.61
CA THR A 15 5.27 1.44 -3.79
C THR A 15 6.73 1.75 -3.38
N ALA A 16 6.96 2.74 -2.51
CA ALA A 16 8.28 3.03 -1.98
C ALA A 16 8.85 1.83 -1.18
N LEU A 17 8.02 1.17 -0.37
CA LEU A 17 8.39 -0.06 0.34
C LEU A 17 8.75 -1.19 -0.62
N HIS A 18 7.98 -1.38 -1.69
CA HIS A 18 8.26 -2.39 -2.71
C HIS A 18 9.63 -2.16 -3.38
N LEU A 19 9.89 -0.94 -3.83
CA LEU A 19 11.18 -0.60 -4.48
C LEU A 19 12.36 -0.73 -3.51
N ALA A 20 12.18 -0.38 -2.24
CA ALA A 20 13.21 -0.58 -1.22
C ALA A 20 13.50 -2.08 -0.98
N ALA A 21 12.46 -2.92 -0.95
CA ALA A 21 12.60 -4.36 -0.83
C ALA A 21 13.31 -4.97 -2.06
N GLU A 22 12.97 -4.55 -3.28
CA GLU A 22 13.65 -5.01 -4.50
C GLU A 22 15.12 -4.59 -4.52
N ALA A 23 15.46 -3.34 -4.16
CA ALA A 23 16.85 -2.88 -4.07
C ALA A 23 17.68 -3.72 -3.08
N LEU A 24 17.10 -4.10 -1.94
CA LEU A 24 17.75 -5.00 -0.98
C LEU A 24 17.93 -6.42 -1.52
N GLN A 25 16.92 -6.96 -2.22
CA GLN A 25 16.98 -8.30 -2.79
C GLN A 25 17.98 -8.40 -3.94
N ASN A 26 18.07 -7.36 -4.76
CA ASN A 26 18.99 -7.28 -5.90
C ASN A 26 20.45 -6.98 -5.47
N GLY A 27 20.66 -6.60 -4.21
CA GLY A 27 21.99 -6.25 -3.70
C GLY A 27 22.43 -4.81 -4.05
N ASP A 28 21.54 -3.97 -4.55
CA ASP A 28 21.80 -2.55 -4.84
C ASP A 28 22.09 -1.75 -3.56
N CYS A 29 21.58 -2.24 -2.42
CA CYS A 29 21.93 -1.77 -1.09
C CYS A 29 21.92 -2.90 -0.04
N SER A 30 22.50 -2.63 1.12
CA SER A 30 22.46 -3.50 2.32
C SER A 30 21.48 -3.01 3.39
N LEU A 31 21.05 -1.75 3.30
CA LEU A 31 20.07 -1.12 4.16
C LEU A 31 19.24 -0.14 3.32
N ALA A 32 17.93 -0.11 3.54
CA ALA A 32 17.02 0.82 2.88
C ALA A 32 16.10 1.48 3.91
N VAL A 33 15.73 2.73 3.62
CA VAL A 33 14.69 3.45 4.37
C VAL A 33 13.51 3.68 3.43
N ALA A 34 12.34 3.15 3.79
CA ALA A 34 11.10 3.40 3.09
C ALA A 34 10.23 4.30 3.95
N ALA A 35 9.82 5.46 3.44
CA ALA A 35 9.02 6.42 4.18
C ALA A 35 7.84 6.92 3.35
N GLY A 36 6.78 7.34 4.03
CA GLY A 36 5.62 7.98 3.44
C GLY A 36 5.17 9.15 4.30
N SER A 37 4.74 10.22 3.65
CA SER A 37 4.17 11.39 4.30
C SER A 37 2.94 11.89 3.54
N SER A 38 1.93 12.32 4.29
CA SER A 38 0.75 13.00 3.78
C SER A 38 0.39 14.12 4.75
N LEU A 39 0.45 15.36 4.28
CA LEU A 39 0.09 16.57 5.03
C LEU A 39 -0.87 17.40 4.18
N ILE A 40 -1.88 17.98 4.82
CA ILE A 40 -2.94 18.77 4.21
C ILE A 40 -2.67 20.24 4.54
N LEU A 41 -1.78 20.83 3.76
CA LEU A 41 -1.27 22.18 4.01
C LEU A 41 -2.07 23.28 3.27
N SER A 42 -3.01 22.89 2.41
CA SER A 42 -3.91 23.82 1.71
C SER A 42 -5.31 23.20 1.56
N PRO A 43 -6.35 24.01 1.34
CA PRO A 43 -7.70 23.51 1.10
C PRO A 43 -7.90 22.94 -0.31
N ASP A 44 -6.98 23.16 -1.26
CA ASP A 44 -7.18 22.81 -2.67
C ASP A 44 -7.43 21.31 -2.90
N PRO A 45 -6.71 20.37 -2.25
CA PRO A 45 -7.02 18.94 -2.36
C PRO A 45 -8.43 18.61 -1.89
N TYR A 46 -8.90 19.24 -0.81
CA TYR A 46 -10.27 19.06 -0.30
C TYR A 46 -11.30 19.55 -1.32
N ILE A 47 -11.07 20.72 -1.94
CA ILE A 47 -11.96 21.28 -2.95
C ILE A 47 -12.03 20.35 -4.17
N GLY A 48 -10.88 19.92 -4.69
CA GLY A 48 -10.81 19.03 -5.85
C GLY A 48 -11.49 17.67 -5.62
N GLU A 49 -11.20 17.02 -4.48
CA GLU A 49 -11.77 15.72 -4.14
C GLU A 49 -13.28 15.80 -3.83
N SER A 50 -13.75 16.93 -3.28
CA SER A 50 -15.19 17.20 -3.09
C SER A 50 -15.91 17.35 -4.43
N GLN A 51 -15.31 18.05 -5.40
CA GLN A 51 -15.88 18.20 -6.75
C GLN A 51 -15.95 16.85 -7.49
N MET A 52 -15.02 15.94 -7.22
CA MET A 52 -15.03 14.56 -7.72
C MET A 52 -15.95 13.62 -6.91
N GLN A 53 -16.63 14.12 -5.88
CA GLN A 53 -17.48 13.34 -4.96
C GLN A 53 -16.76 12.14 -4.31
N MET A 54 -15.47 12.30 -3.99
CA MET A 54 -14.67 11.25 -3.36
C MET A 54 -14.75 11.27 -1.83
N LEU A 55 -15.07 12.42 -1.25
CA LEU A 55 -15.07 12.64 0.19
C LEU A 55 -16.45 12.37 0.81
N SER A 56 -16.45 11.69 1.96
CA SER A 56 -17.65 11.56 2.78
C SER A 56 -18.07 12.93 3.33
N PRO A 57 -19.33 13.35 3.16
CA PRO A 57 -19.86 14.57 3.79
C PRO A 57 -19.79 14.53 5.32
N THR A 58 -19.72 13.32 5.90
CA THR A 58 -19.60 13.12 7.36
C THR A 58 -18.16 13.06 7.84
N GLY A 59 -17.18 13.14 6.93
CA GLY A 59 -15.76 13.08 7.26
C GLY A 59 -15.36 11.74 7.90
N ARG A 60 -15.99 10.63 7.49
CA ARG A 60 -15.67 9.28 7.98
C ARG A 60 -15.56 8.29 6.83
N SER A 61 -14.47 7.52 6.81
CA SER A 61 -14.35 6.34 5.95
C SER A 61 -15.10 5.17 6.58
N ARG A 62 -16.23 4.79 6.00
CA ARG A 62 -17.08 3.68 6.49
C ARG A 62 -16.85 2.41 5.67
N MET A 63 -15.74 1.72 5.91
CA MET A 63 -15.38 0.50 5.18
C MET A 63 -16.48 -0.58 5.31
N ARG A 64 -17.03 -1.01 4.17
CA ARG A 64 -18.07 -2.06 4.06
C ARG A 64 -19.37 -1.78 4.82
N ASP A 65 -19.65 -0.51 5.09
CA ASP A 65 -20.91 -0.07 5.67
C ASP A 65 -21.96 0.20 4.59
N GLU A 66 -23.25 -0.03 4.88
CA GLU A 66 -24.34 0.28 3.93
C GLU A 66 -24.37 1.78 3.59
N GLY A 67 -23.99 2.64 4.54
CA GLY A 67 -23.88 4.07 4.36
C GLY A 67 -22.55 4.54 3.77
N ALA A 68 -21.70 3.68 3.18
CA ALA A 68 -20.44 4.11 2.56
C ALA A 68 -20.66 5.23 1.50
N ASP A 69 -20.18 6.44 1.75
CA ASP A 69 -20.44 7.64 0.94
C ASP A 69 -19.16 8.43 0.58
N GLY A 70 -17.99 7.80 0.71
CA GLY A 70 -16.68 8.41 0.45
C GLY A 70 -15.69 8.20 1.61
N TYR A 71 -14.47 8.71 1.46
CA TYR A 71 -13.44 8.64 2.50
C TYR A 71 -13.27 9.97 3.25
N ALA A 72 -12.63 9.89 4.42
CA ALA A 72 -12.12 11.05 5.15
C ALA A 72 -10.62 11.20 4.90
N ARG A 73 -10.14 12.43 4.64
CA ARG A 73 -8.70 12.65 4.55
C ARG A 73 -8.05 12.53 5.92
N GLY A 74 -6.81 12.06 5.92
CA GLY A 74 -5.97 11.98 7.11
C GLY A 74 -4.56 12.48 6.81
N GLU A 75 -3.88 12.89 7.86
CA GLU A 75 -2.46 13.25 7.84
C GLU A 75 -1.65 12.19 8.55
N GLY A 76 -0.39 12.02 8.14
CA GLY A 76 0.50 11.07 8.78
C GLY A 76 1.87 11.03 8.13
N VAL A 77 2.87 10.64 8.93
CA VAL A 77 4.22 10.38 8.49
C VAL A 77 4.69 9.09 9.14
N ALA A 78 5.28 8.19 8.35
CA ALA A 78 5.84 6.93 8.82
C ALA A 78 7.11 6.60 8.04
N ALA A 79 8.03 5.89 8.69
CA ALA A 79 9.25 5.39 8.08
C ALA A 79 9.60 4.01 8.63
N LEU A 80 10.15 3.16 7.77
CA LEU A 80 10.64 1.82 8.08
C LEU A 80 12.11 1.72 7.68
N VAL A 81 12.92 1.09 8.54
CA VAL A 81 14.29 0.71 8.23
C VAL A 81 14.30 -0.77 7.88
N LEU A 82 14.90 -1.11 6.74
CA LEU A 82 14.82 -2.44 6.14
C LEU A 82 16.22 -2.97 5.87
N LYS A 83 16.40 -4.27 6.13
CA LYS A 83 17.58 -5.07 5.78
C LYS A 83 17.14 -6.42 5.27
N ARG A 84 18.04 -7.14 4.59
CA ARG A 84 17.86 -8.58 4.38
C ARG A 84 17.86 -9.29 5.73
N LEU A 85 16.99 -10.28 5.90
CA LEU A 85 16.86 -11.01 7.17
C LEU A 85 18.19 -11.61 7.65
N SER A 86 18.98 -12.17 6.74
CA SER A 86 20.32 -12.69 7.04
C SER A 86 21.23 -11.65 7.68
N ASP A 87 21.18 -10.42 7.16
CA ASP A 87 22.08 -9.34 7.56
C ASP A 87 21.61 -8.72 8.88
N ALA A 88 20.28 -8.65 9.11
CA ALA A 88 19.73 -8.27 10.40
C ALA A 88 20.11 -9.27 11.50
N VAL A 89 20.01 -10.57 11.22
CA VAL A 89 20.41 -11.63 12.16
C VAL A 89 21.91 -11.61 12.44
N ALA A 90 22.74 -11.46 11.40
CA ALA A 90 24.20 -11.42 11.54
C ALA A 90 24.67 -10.22 12.38
N ASP A 91 24.03 -9.06 12.20
CA ASP A 91 24.38 -7.84 12.91
C ASP A 91 23.73 -7.76 14.31
N GLY A 92 22.83 -8.69 14.65
CA GLY A 92 22.12 -8.71 15.93
C GLY A 92 21.06 -7.62 16.07
N ASP A 93 20.48 -7.18 14.96
CA ASP A 93 19.47 -6.12 14.93
C ASP A 93 18.13 -6.61 15.52
N PRO A 94 17.35 -5.72 16.15
CA PRO A 94 15.97 -6.01 16.51
C PRO A 94 15.11 -6.18 15.25
N ILE A 95 14.29 -7.24 15.21
CA ILE A 95 13.42 -7.56 14.08
C ILE A 95 11.97 -7.50 14.55
N GLU A 96 11.27 -6.44 14.15
CA GLU A 96 9.84 -6.23 14.48
C GLU A 96 8.90 -7.07 13.60
N CYS A 97 9.25 -7.23 12.32
CA CYS A 97 8.46 -8.03 11.38
C CYS A 97 9.31 -8.51 10.20
N ILE A 98 8.79 -9.48 9.45
CA ILE A 98 9.41 -9.99 8.22
C ILE A 98 8.47 -9.74 7.05
N ILE A 99 8.96 -8.99 6.06
CA ILE A 99 8.26 -8.80 4.78
C ILE A 99 8.57 -10.00 3.89
N ARG A 100 7.57 -10.89 3.70
CA ARG A 100 7.73 -12.10 2.90
C ARG A 100 7.75 -11.83 1.39
N SER A 101 6.93 -10.90 0.93
CA SER A 101 6.87 -10.47 -0.46
C SER A 101 6.11 -9.14 -0.55
N THR A 102 6.35 -8.40 -1.63
CA THR A 102 5.61 -7.19 -2.02
C THR A 102 5.31 -7.27 -3.52
N GLY A 103 4.31 -6.54 -3.98
CA GLY A 103 3.97 -6.48 -5.40
C GLY A 103 3.28 -5.17 -5.74
N ILE A 104 3.41 -4.77 -7.00
CA ILE A 104 2.71 -3.63 -7.61
C ILE A 104 2.20 -4.03 -8.99
N ASN A 105 1.06 -3.48 -9.41
CA ASN A 105 0.57 -3.55 -10.79
C ASN A 105 -0.31 -2.31 -11.10
N CYS A 106 -1.10 -2.37 -12.17
CA CYS A 106 -1.98 -1.27 -12.60
C CYS A 106 -3.35 -1.82 -13.00
N ASP A 107 -4.41 -1.07 -12.69
CA ASP A 107 -5.80 -1.40 -13.06
C ASP A 107 -6.01 -1.49 -14.59
N GLY A 108 -5.13 -0.86 -15.37
CA GLY A 108 -5.20 -0.85 -16.82
C GLY A 108 -6.40 -0.06 -17.35
N ARG A 109 -7.07 -0.58 -18.38
CA ARG A 109 -8.22 0.09 -19.00
C ARG A 109 -9.51 -0.26 -18.26
N THR A 110 -10.06 0.71 -17.55
CA THR A 110 -11.37 0.62 -16.86
C THR A 110 -12.40 1.59 -17.47
N LYS A 111 -13.63 1.63 -16.94
CA LYS A 111 -14.72 2.48 -17.48
C LYS A 111 -14.50 3.97 -17.23
N ALA A 112 -13.74 4.31 -16.19
CA ALA A 112 -13.33 5.66 -15.85
C ALA A 112 -11.94 5.59 -15.22
N LEU A 113 -11.09 6.61 -15.42
CA LEU A 113 -9.70 6.60 -14.97
C LEU A 113 -9.52 6.27 -13.47
N THR A 114 -10.48 6.67 -12.64
CA THR A 114 -10.47 6.47 -11.18
C THR A 114 -11.21 5.21 -10.72
N MET A 115 -11.77 4.42 -11.64
CA MET A 115 -12.52 3.22 -11.30
C MET A 115 -11.57 2.04 -11.07
N PRO A 116 -11.64 1.36 -9.90
CA PRO A 116 -10.76 0.25 -9.58
C PRO A 116 -11.05 -0.99 -10.44
N ASN A 117 -10.06 -1.87 -10.60
CA ASN A 117 -10.20 -3.14 -11.30
C ASN A 117 -10.01 -4.34 -10.36
N GLY A 118 -11.12 -5.02 -10.03
CA GLY A 118 -11.10 -6.18 -9.14
C GLY A 118 -10.26 -7.35 -9.64
N GLU A 119 -10.20 -7.59 -10.96
CA GLU A 119 -9.37 -8.66 -11.53
C GLU A 119 -7.88 -8.33 -11.40
N ALA A 120 -7.50 -7.07 -11.65
CA ALA A 120 -6.12 -6.63 -11.46
C ALA A 120 -5.69 -6.73 -9.99
N GLN A 121 -6.57 -6.39 -9.05
CA GLN A 121 -6.31 -6.56 -7.61
C GLN A 121 -6.18 -8.04 -7.22
N LEU A 122 -7.04 -8.91 -7.76
CA LEU A 122 -6.96 -10.36 -7.54
C LEU A 122 -5.65 -10.94 -8.06
N GLU A 123 -5.23 -10.53 -9.27
CA GLU A 123 -3.96 -10.92 -9.87
C GLU A 123 -2.78 -10.45 -9.02
N LEU A 124 -2.81 -9.20 -8.54
CA LEU A 124 -1.78 -8.64 -7.65
C LEU A 124 -1.63 -9.47 -6.37
N ILE A 125 -2.74 -9.78 -5.71
CA ILE A 125 -2.74 -10.55 -4.47
C ILE A 125 -2.17 -11.95 -4.73
N ARG A 126 -2.68 -12.64 -5.76
CA ARG A 126 -2.24 -14.01 -6.10
C ARG A 126 -0.76 -14.07 -6.47
N SER A 127 -0.30 -13.16 -7.33
CA SER A 127 1.11 -13.12 -7.74
C SER A 127 2.03 -12.78 -6.58
N THR A 128 1.62 -11.90 -5.66
CA THR A 128 2.41 -11.53 -4.47
C THR A 128 2.54 -12.72 -3.51
N TYR A 129 1.45 -13.46 -3.26
CA TYR A 129 1.47 -14.70 -2.48
C TYR A 129 2.37 -15.76 -3.14
N ALA A 130 2.22 -15.96 -4.45
CA ALA A 130 3.04 -16.92 -5.19
C ALA A 130 4.54 -16.58 -5.12
N ARG A 131 4.91 -15.30 -5.22
CA ARG A 131 6.31 -14.83 -5.01
C ARG A 131 6.82 -15.11 -3.60
N ALA A 132 5.93 -15.14 -2.59
CA ALA A 132 6.27 -15.54 -1.23
C ALA A 132 6.36 -17.06 -1.01
N GLY A 133 6.05 -17.87 -2.03
CA GLY A 133 5.90 -19.32 -1.95
C GLY A 133 4.63 -19.77 -1.22
N LEU A 134 3.62 -18.90 -1.15
CA LEU A 134 2.36 -19.11 -0.42
C LEU A 134 1.18 -19.25 -1.40
N ASP A 135 0.13 -19.93 -0.97
CA ASP A 135 -1.16 -20.02 -1.68
C ASP A 135 -2.30 -19.55 -0.78
N PRO A 136 -2.98 -18.43 -1.09
CA PRO A 136 -4.05 -17.91 -0.24
C PRO A 136 -5.28 -18.83 -0.16
N LEU A 137 -5.38 -19.87 -0.98
CA LEU A 137 -6.44 -20.87 -0.90
C LEU A 137 -6.11 -22.02 0.07
N ARG A 138 -4.83 -22.20 0.43
CA ARG A 138 -4.42 -23.18 1.44
C ARG A 138 -4.65 -22.64 2.85
N PRO A 139 -5.37 -23.35 3.74
CA PRO A 139 -5.67 -22.87 5.10
C PRO A 139 -4.44 -22.43 5.90
N GLU A 140 -3.31 -23.13 5.75
CA GLU A 140 -2.05 -22.87 6.45
C GLU A 140 -1.31 -21.60 5.97
N ASP A 141 -1.56 -21.17 4.74
CA ASP A 141 -0.92 -20.00 4.13
C ASP A 141 -1.80 -18.74 4.21
N ARG A 142 -3.08 -18.91 4.55
CA ARG A 142 -4.03 -17.80 4.67
C ARG A 142 -3.58 -16.82 5.73
N CYS A 143 -3.60 -15.53 5.39
CA CYS A 143 -3.39 -14.49 6.37
C CYS A 143 -4.46 -14.54 7.46
N GLN A 144 -4.03 -14.43 8.73
CA GLN A 144 -4.95 -14.30 9.86
C GLN A 144 -5.63 -12.94 9.91
N TYR A 145 -5.01 -11.94 9.28
CA TYR A 145 -5.50 -10.58 9.21
C TYR A 145 -5.23 -9.99 7.82
N PHE A 146 -6.19 -9.21 7.32
CA PHE A 146 -6.09 -8.51 6.04
C PHE A 146 -6.41 -7.03 6.24
N GLU A 147 -5.35 -6.20 6.24
CA GLU A 147 -5.49 -4.74 6.23
C GLU A 147 -5.90 -4.32 4.81
N ALA A 148 -7.18 -4.05 4.60
CA ALA A 148 -7.70 -3.63 3.31
C ALA A 148 -7.49 -2.12 3.07
N HIS A 149 -7.53 -1.69 1.80
CA HIS A 149 -7.51 -0.26 1.46
C HIS A 149 -8.72 0.49 2.05
N GLY A 150 -9.91 -0.12 1.99
CA GLY A 150 -11.03 0.23 2.87
C GLY A 150 -11.52 1.68 2.82
N THR A 151 -11.54 2.31 1.64
CA THR A 151 -11.87 3.74 1.52
C THR A 151 -13.32 4.09 1.88
N GLY A 152 -14.23 3.11 1.98
CA GLY A 152 -15.63 3.38 2.31
C GLY A 152 -16.38 4.08 1.18
N THR A 153 -16.05 3.74 -0.06
CA THR A 153 -16.77 4.20 -1.26
C THR A 153 -17.77 3.15 -1.72
N PRO A 154 -18.85 3.51 -2.44
CA PRO A 154 -19.82 2.54 -2.96
C PRO A 154 -19.26 1.53 -3.99
N VAL A 155 -18.18 1.90 -4.68
CA VAL A 155 -17.62 1.15 -5.81
C VAL A 155 -16.43 0.29 -5.40
N GLY A 156 -15.60 0.79 -4.47
CA GLY A 156 -14.35 0.16 -4.03
C GLY A 156 -14.46 -0.68 -2.77
#